data_AF-A0A5C7S0Z8-F1
#
_entry.id   AF-A0A5C7S0Z8-F1
#
_cell.length_a   1.000
_cell.length_b   1.000
_cell.length_c   1.000
_cell.angle_alpha   90.00
_cell.angle_beta   90.00
_cell.angle_gamma   90.00
#
_symmetry.space_group_name_H-M   'P 1'
#
loop_
_entity.id
_entity.type
_entity.pdbx_description
1 polymer ?
#
loop_
_entity_poly.entity_id
_entity_poly.type
_entity_poly.pdbx_seq_one_letter_code
_entity_poly.pdbx_strand_id
1 'polypeptide(L)'
;GRIALPYHAGLSAEVRRVNQERFLREEGVIIVATIAFGMGIDKPDVRFVAHLSLPKSIEAYYQETGRAGRDGEPANAWMAYGLQDVISLRQMMETSDLPEQQKRIEYHKLEAMLGLCELITCRRQALLDYFGETGSQPCGNCDNCLQAPESWDASLAAQKALSCVYRTGQRFGVTYVIEVLLGKDEERIRHNGHTQLSTFGIGKELASSEWRTLFRQLIALGYLNVDLEGHGALYLTEQARPLLRGETKLSLRRERKTEKRKARIKASAEQPIRWTDQPLWDGLRRVRSQLAKQHGVPPYVIFHDATLREMLQQRPRSLAELAVLSGVGQRKLASYGQAFLDELLQH
;
A
#
# COMPACT_ATOMS: atom_id res chain seq x y z
N GLY A 1 -21.68 4.22 -9.62
CA GLY A 1 -20.26 3.98 -9.30
C GLY A 1 -19.70 5.13 -8.48
N ARG A 2 -18.44 5.08 -8.05
CA ARG A 2 -17.75 6.25 -7.45
C ARG A 2 -17.15 7.13 -8.55
N ILE A 3 -17.01 8.43 -8.28
CA ILE A 3 -16.37 9.37 -9.21
C ILE A 3 -14.85 9.19 -9.10
N ALA A 4 -14.17 8.94 -10.23
CA ALA A 4 -12.72 8.81 -10.30
C ALA A 4 -12.15 9.74 -11.39
N LEU A 5 -11.12 10.52 -11.06
CA LEU A 5 -10.50 11.51 -11.95
C LEU A 5 -9.00 11.23 -12.13
N PRO A 6 -8.45 11.31 -13.36
CA PRO A 6 -7.03 11.09 -13.58
C PRO A 6 -6.19 12.34 -13.26
N TYR A 7 -4.96 12.13 -12.82
CA TYR A 7 -3.96 13.20 -12.67
C TYR A 7 -2.55 12.71 -13.01
N HIS A 8 -2.00 13.17 -14.13
CA HIS A 8 -0.62 12.89 -14.54
C HIS A 8 -0.08 14.00 -15.44
N ALA A 9 1.23 14.02 -15.67
CA ALA A 9 1.92 15.07 -16.43
C ALA A 9 1.51 15.14 -17.91
N GLY A 10 0.92 14.07 -18.46
CA GLY A 10 0.40 14.05 -19.83
C GLY A 10 -0.94 14.77 -20.04
N LEU A 11 -1.59 15.25 -18.97
CA LEU A 11 -2.81 16.05 -19.06
C LEU A 11 -2.48 17.55 -19.21
N SER A 12 -3.36 18.28 -19.90
CA SER A 12 -3.25 19.74 -19.99
C SER A 12 -3.29 20.38 -18.60
N ALA A 13 -2.69 21.57 -18.47
CA ALA A 13 -2.72 22.32 -17.21
C ALA A 13 -4.16 22.61 -16.74
N GLU A 14 -5.06 22.89 -17.69
CA GLU A 14 -6.48 23.12 -17.39
C GLU A 14 -7.17 21.89 -16.81
N VAL A 15 -7.00 20.71 -17.42
CA VAL A 15 -7.60 19.47 -16.92
C VAL A 15 -7.06 19.12 -15.54
N ARG A 16 -5.75 19.29 -15.30
CA ARG A 16 -5.14 19.08 -13.98
C ARG A 16 -5.74 20.02 -12.93
N ARG A 17 -5.90 21.31 -13.25
CA ARG A 17 -6.51 22.30 -12.34
C ARG A 17 -7.96 21.92 -12.00
N VAL A 18 -8.76 21.60 -13.01
CA VAL A 18 -10.18 21.21 -12.81
C VAL A 18 -10.27 19.96 -11.92
N ASN A 19 -9.52 18.91 -12.22
CA ASN A 19 -9.57 17.67 -11.43
C ASN A 19 -9.10 17.88 -9.98
N GLN A 20 -8.06 18.70 -9.78
CA GLN A 20 -7.58 19.06 -8.44
C GLN A 20 -8.62 19.87 -7.66
N GLU A 21 -9.26 20.87 -8.27
CA GLU A 21 -10.32 21.65 -7.63
C GLU A 21 -11.51 20.79 -7.23
N ARG A 22 -11.93 19.86 -8.10
CA ARG A 22 -12.99 18.91 -7.80
C ARG A 22 -12.61 18.01 -6.63
N PHE A 23 -11.39 17.48 -6.60
CA PHE A 23 -10.92 16.66 -5.48
C PHE A 23 -10.91 17.43 -4.14
N LEU A 24 -10.56 18.72 -4.15
CA LEU A 24 -10.56 19.56 -2.95
C LEU A 24 -11.98 19.90 -2.47
N ARG A 25 -12.92 20.13 -3.40
CA ARG A 25 -14.25 20.69 -3.11
C ARG A 25 -15.37 19.65 -3.01
N GLU A 26 -15.31 18.58 -3.79
CA GLU A 26 -16.35 17.56 -3.84
C GLU A 26 -16.05 16.43 -2.85
N GLU A 27 -17.11 15.87 -2.29
CA GLU A 27 -17.00 14.70 -1.43
C GLU A 27 -17.09 13.40 -2.24
N GLY A 28 -16.34 12.38 -1.83
CA GLY A 28 -16.42 11.05 -2.46
C GLY A 28 -15.73 10.94 -3.82
N VAL A 29 -14.94 11.94 -4.22
CA VAL A 29 -14.09 11.89 -5.42
C VAL A 29 -12.81 11.12 -5.14
N ILE A 30 -12.49 10.17 -6.02
CA ILE A 30 -11.22 9.46 -6.05
C ILE A 30 -10.33 10.12 -7.10
N ILE A 31 -9.09 10.40 -6.76
CA ILE A 31 -8.08 10.85 -7.72
C ILE A 31 -7.10 9.71 -7.97
N VAL A 32 -6.92 9.35 -9.24
CA VAL A 32 -5.98 8.32 -9.68
C VAL A 32 -4.79 9.04 -10.29
N ALA A 33 -3.63 8.93 -9.66
CA ALA A 33 -2.52 9.79 -9.99
C ALA A 33 -1.16 9.10 -9.99
N THR A 34 -0.24 9.69 -10.76
CA THR A 34 1.20 9.38 -10.63
C THR A 34 1.82 10.25 -9.53
N ILE A 35 3.11 10.04 -9.24
CA ILE A 35 3.91 10.81 -8.26
C ILE A 35 3.82 12.34 -8.50
N ALA A 36 3.46 12.77 -9.72
CA ALA A 36 3.21 14.17 -10.04
C ALA A 36 2.09 14.82 -9.19
N PHE A 37 1.19 14.04 -8.61
CA PHE A 37 0.13 14.52 -7.73
C PHE A 37 0.56 14.38 -6.27
N GLY A 38 1.20 15.43 -5.74
CA GLY A 38 1.60 15.41 -4.34
C GLY A 38 2.13 16.72 -3.80
N MET A 39 2.96 17.44 -4.53
CA MET A 39 3.44 18.74 -4.03
C MET A 39 2.27 19.74 -3.98
N GLY A 40 1.90 20.19 -2.78
CA GLY A 40 0.93 21.28 -2.59
C GLY A 40 -0.54 20.89 -2.41
N ILE A 41 -0.88 19.61 -2.26
CA ILE A 41 -2.27 19.21 -1.94
C ILE A 41 -2.41 19.00 -0.43
N ASP A 42 -3.26 19.81 0.18
CA ASP A 42 -3.57 19.77 1.61
C ASP A 42 -5.08 19.64 1.83
N LYS A 43 -5.60 18.44 1.53
CA LYS A 43 -6.97 18.05 1.86
C LYS A 43 -6.92 17.22 3.15
N PRO A 44 -7.46 17.69 4.28
CA PRO A 44 -7.25 17.03 5.57
C PRO A 44 -8.05 15.72 5.71
N ASP A 45 -9.16 15.61 4.99
CA ASP A 45 -10.15 14.55 5.09
C ASP A 45 -9.97 13.38 4.08
N VAL A 46 -8.73 13.12 3.64
CA VAL A 46 -8.43 11.98 2.77
C VAL A 46 -8.53 10.67 3.57
N ARG A 47 -9.53 9.84 3.26
CA ARG A 47 -9.80 8.60 4.00
C ARG A 47 -8.97 7.39 3.58
N PHE A 48 -8.37 7.43 2.40
CA PHE A 48 -7.44 6.39 1.99
C PHE A 48 -6.43 6.89 0.97
N VAL A 49 -5.24 6.29 0.99
CA VAL A 49 -4.24 6.38 -0.06
C VAL A 49 -3.95 4.94 -0.50
N ALA A 50 -4.04 4.69 -1.81
CA ALA A 50 -3.86 3.37 -2.39
C ALA A 50 -2.71 3.37 -3.41
N HIS A 51 -1.68 2.60 -3.12
CA HIS A 51 -0.59 2.31 -4.03
C HIS A 51 -0.93 1.10 -4.88
N LEU A 52 -1.08 1.29 -6.18
CA LEU A 52 -1.29 0.22 -7.17
C LEU A 52 0.02 -0.32 -7.77
N SER A 53 1.14 0.29 -7.38
CA SER A 53 2.49 -0.09 -7.75
C SER A 53 3.40 0.20 -6.57
N LEU A 54 4.50 -0.55 -6.47
CA LEU A 54 5.47 -0.38 -5.39
C LEU A 54 6.13 1.01 -5.47
N PRO A 55 6.17 1.80 -4.38
CA PRO A 55 6.97 3.01 -4.29
C PRO A 55 8.47 2.71 -4.45
N LYS A 56 9.24 3.70 -4.90
CA LYS A 56 10.69 3.54 -5.08
C LYS A 56 11.46 3.50 -3.76
N SER A 57 10.88 4.04 -2.68
CA SER A 57 11.53 4.12 -1.38
C SER A 57 10.53 4.25 -0.23
N ILE A 58 11.00 4.02 1.00
CA ILE A 58 10.21 4.24 2.21
C ILE A 58 9.86 5.70 2.40
N GLU A 59 10.74 6.64 2.04
CA GLU A 59 10.48 8.08 2.15
C GLU A 59 9.33 8.52 1.24
N ALA A 60 9.32 8.03 -0.01
CA ALA A 60 8.21 8.28 -0.93
C ALA A 60 6.91 7.69 -0.37
N TYR A 61 6.94 6.42 0.06
CA TYR A 61 5.78 5.75 0.65
C TYR A 61 5.24 6.51 1.87
N TYR A 62 6.11 6.92 2.79
CA TYR A 62 5.76 7.66 4.00
C TYR A 62 5.13 9.02 3.66
N GLN A 63 5.74 9.79 2.75
CA GLN A 63 5.21 11.08 2.35
C GLN A 63 3.85 10.96 1.65
N GLU A 64 3.70 9.97 0.78
CA GLU A 64 2.49 9.75 -0.01
C GLU A 64 1.34 9.25 0.86
N THR A 65 1.59 8.26 1.72
CA THR A 65 0.58 7.73 2.65
C THR A 65 0.23 8.73 3.76
N GLY A 66 1.17 9.58 4.19
CA GLY A 66 0.96 10.67 5.16
C GLY A 66 0.03 11.80 4.68
N ARG A 67 -0.54 11.69 3.48
CA ARG A 67 -1.64 12.54 3.00
C ARG A 67 -3.00 12.11 3.56
N ALA A 68 -3.12 10.85 3.97
CA ALA A 68 -4.34 10.32 4.54
C ALA A 68 -4.52 10.80 5.98
N GLY A 69 -5.75 11.16 6.38
CA GLY A 69 -6.11 11.38 7.78
C GLY A 69 -5.41 12.55 8.48
N ARG A 70 -5.10 13.65 7.80
CA ARG A 70 -4.47 14.83 8.44
C ARG A 70 -5.41 15.55 9.42
N ASP A 71 -6.72 15.33 9.31
CA ASP A 71 -7.71 15.72 10.31
C ASP A 71 -7.66 14.87 11.59
N GLY A 72 -6.77 13.87 11.67
CA GLY A 72 -6.65 12.96 12.81
C GLY A 72 -7.65 11.80 12.78
N GLU A 73 -8.54 11.75 11.80
CA GLU A 73 -9.55 10.72 11.68
C GLU A 73 -9.00 9.44 11.03
N PRO A 74 -9.56 8.25 11.35
CA PRO A 74 -9.11 6.99 10.78
C PRO A 74 -9.04 7.03 9.25
N ALA A 75 -7.89 6.61 8.73
CA ALA A 75 -7.63 6.53 7.31
C ALA A 75 -6.78 5.29 6.99
N ASN A 76 -6.89 4.79 5.76
CA ASN A 76 -6.19 3.58 5.33
C ASN A 76 -5.08 3.91 4.34
N ALA A 77 -3.86 3.47 4.65
CA ALA A 77 -2.83 3.28 3.64
C ALA A 77 -2.91 1.85 3.13
N TRP A 78 -3.10 1.67 1.83
CA TRP A 78 -3.20 0.37 1.19
C TRP A 78 -2.21 0.27 0.05
N MET A 79 -1.55 -0.88 -0.09
CA MET A 79 -0.61 -1.12 -1.17
C MET A 79 -0.81 -2.52 -1.73
N ALA A 80 -0.92 -2.59 -3.05
CA ALA A 80 -0.72 -3.82 -3.80
C ALA A 80 0.59 -3.74 -4.55
N TYR A 81 1.37 -4.81 -4.46
CA TYR A 81 2.52 -5.04 -5.33
C TYR A 81 2.63 -6.53 -5.62
N GLY A 82 3.21 -6.83 -6.77
CA GLY A 82 3.53 -8.18 -7.19
C GLY A 82 5.00 -8.31 -7.58
N LEU A 83 5.37 -9.53 -7.96
CA LEU A 83 6.70 -9.84 -8.48
C LEU A 83 7.08 -8.93 -9.67
N GLN A 84 6.12 -8.60 -10.54
CA GLN A 84 6.38 -7.76 -11.71
C GLN A 84 6.80 -6.34 -11.34
N ASP A 85 6.26 -5.77 -10.26
CA ASP A 85 6.65 -4.44 -9.77
C ASP A 85 8.10 -4.43 -9.32
N VAL A 86 8.53 -5.48 -8.60
CA VAL A 86 9.91 -5.65 -8.13
C VAL A 86 10.88 -5.69 -9.32
N ILE A 87 10.55 -6.50 -10.33
CA ILE A 87 11.37 -6.64 -11.54
C ILE A 87 11.45 -5.30 -12.29
N SER A 88 10.31 -4.65 -12.49
CA SER A 88 10.22 -3.40 -13.25
C SER A 88 10.98 -2.26 -12.58
N LEU A 89 10.95 -2.16 -11.25
CA LEU A 89 11.67 -1.14 -10.50
C LEU A 89 13.18 -1.35 -10.52
N ARG A 90 13.65 -2.60 -10.33
CA ARG A 90 15.07 -2.92 -10.49
C ARG A 90 15.56 -2.58 -11.90
N GLN A 91 14.75 -2.89 -12.92
CA GLN A 91 15.05 -2.52 -14.31
C GLN A 91 15.23 -1.02 -14.49
N MET A 92 14.26 -0.22 -14.05
CA MET A 92 14.33 1.23 -14.18
C MET A 92 15.57 1.83 -13.49
N MET A 93 16.08 1.18 -12.44
CA MET A 93 17.25 1.63 -11.70
C MET A 93 18.55 1.25 -12.39
N GLU A 94 18.67 0.01 -12.87
CA GLU A 94 19.85 -0.46 -13.61
C GLU A 94 20.05 0.36 -14.90
N THR A 95 18.97 0.60 -15.66
CA THR A 95 19.00 1.37 -16.91
C THR A 95 19.02 2.89 -16.71
N SER A 96 19.08 3.39 -15.48
CA SER A 96 19.11 4.84 -15.23
C SER A 96 20.47 5.45 -15.60
N ASP A 97 20.48 6.71 -16.02
CA ASP A 97 21.71 7.48 -16.29
C ASP A 97 22.36 8.05 -15.01
N LEU A 98 21.95 7.56 -13.84
CA LEU A 98 22.47 8.03 -12.56
C LEU A 98 23.94 7.62 -12.37
N PRO A 99 24.77 8.46 -11.71
CA PRO A 99 26.11 8.04 -11.30
C PRO A 99 26.06 6.78 -10.43
N GLU A 100 27.07 5.92 -10.54
CA GLU A 100 27.13 4.63 -9.85
C GLU A 100 26.93 4.73 -8.33
N GLN A 101 27.49 5.74 -7.69
CA GLN A 101 27.29 6.00 -6.27
C GLN A 101 25.82 6.30 -5.93
N GLN A 102 25.12 7.04 -6.79
CA GLN A 102 23.70 7.36 -6.62
C GLN A 102 22.84 6.11 -6.88
N LYS A 103 23.17 5.30 -7.89
CA LYS A 103 22.48 4.02 -8.14
C LYS A 103 22.51 3.11 -6.91
N ARG A 104 23.65 3.03 -6.22
CA ARG A 104 23.78 2.26 -4.97
C ARG A 104 22.85 2.77 -3.88
N ILE A 105 22.74 4.08 -3.71
CA ILE A 105 21.83 4.69 -2.72
C ILE A 105 20.37 4.35 -3.05
N GLU A 106 19.97 4.54 -4.30
CA GLU A 106 18.60 4.20 -4.73
C GLU A 106 18.33 2.70 -4.60
N TYR A 107 19.33 1.85 -4.87
CA TYR A 107 19.25 0.40 -4.62
C TYR A 107 18.95 0.09 -3.16
N HIS A 108 19.70 0.67 -2.23
CA HIS A 108 19.46 0.49 -0.80
C HIS A 108 18.05 0.96 -0.38
N LYS A 109 17.53 2.05 -0.97
CA LYS A 109 16.17 2.52 -0.71
C LYS A 109 15.10 1.56 -1.21
N LEU A 110 15.28 1.01 -2.41
CA LEU A 110 14.36 0.02 -2.96
C LEU A 110 14.36 -1.26 -2.11
N GLU A 111 15.54 -1.75 -1.72
CA GLU A 111 15.65 -2.93 -0.84
C GLU A 111 14.97 -2.70 0.51
N ALA A 112 15.10 -1.50 1.10
CA ALA A 112 14.38 -1.17 2.32
C ALA A 112 12.85 -1.21 2.11
N MET A 113 12.36 -0.67 0.99
CA MET A 113 10.93 -0.70 0.65
C MET A 113 10.41 -2.13 0.42
N LEU A 114 11.18 -2.97 -0.27
CA LEU A 114 10.87 -4.40 -0.46
C LEU A 114 10.87 -5.14 0.88
N GLY A 115 11.86 -4.86 1.73
CA GLY A 115 11.93 -5.34 3.11
C GLY A 115 10.66 -5.00 3.87
N LEU A 116 10.23 -3.73 3.85
CA LEU A 116 9.00 -3.27 4.47
C LEU A 116 7.79 -4.08 4.03
N CYS A 117 7.71 -4.49 2.76
CA CYS A 117 6.59 -5.26 2.22
C CYS A 117 6.55 -6.73 2.69
N GLU A 118 7.71 -7.36 2.81
CA GLU A 118 7.82 -8.78 3.20
C GLU A 118 7.93 -8.98 4.72
N LEU A 119 7.94 -7.90 5.53
CA LEU A 119 7.97 -7.98 6.98
C LEU A 119 6.86 -8.88 7.55
N ILE A 120 7.23 -9.58 8.63
CA ILE A 120 6.32 -10.32 9.50
C ILE A 120 6.03 -9.60 10.82
N THR A 121 6.75 -8.52 11.12
CA THR A 121 6.61 -7.68 12.32
C THR A 121 5.75 -6.44 12.04
N CYS A 122 5.54 -5.59 13.05
CA CYS A 122 4.73 -4.38 12.93
C CYS A 122 5.26 -3.43 11.83
N ARG A 123 4.41 -3.07 10.86
CA ARG A 123 4.76 -2.12 9.78
C ARG A 123 5.17 -0.76 10.33
N ARG A 124 4.41 -0.23 11.30
CA ARG A 124 4.66 1.10 11.88
C ARG A 124 5.98 1.14 12.62
N GLN A 125 6.29 0.09 13.38
CA GLN A 125 7.57 0.00 14.10
C GLN A 125 8.73 0.05 13.11
N ALA A 126 8.69 -0.76 12.04
CA ALA A 126 9.74 -0.74 11.02
C ALA A 126 9.85 0.59 10.26
N LEU A 127 8.73 1.27 10.00
CA LEU A 127 8.74 2.62 9.43
C LEU A 127 9.43 3.63 10.37
N LEU A 128 9.11 3.59 11.66
CA LEU A 128 9.72 4.49 12.66
C LEU A 128 11.21 4.20 12.83
N ASP A 129 11.59 2.92 12.94
CA ASP A 129 12.98 2.49 13.04
C ASP A 129 13.80 2.96 11.82
N TYR A 130 13.22 2.92 10.61
CA TYR A 130 13.87 3.42 9.39
C TYR A 130 14.23 4.91 9.47
N PHE A 131 13.40 5.72 10.13
CA PHE A 131 13.66 7.15 10.36
C PHE A 131 14.42 7.45 11.68
N GLY A 132 14.92 6.41 12.36
CA GLY A 132 15.70 6.54 13.59
C GLY A 132 14.87 6.62 14.88
N GLU A 133 13.55 6.51 14.80
CA GLU A 133 12.65 6.47 15.96
C GLU A 133 12.56 5.05 16.55
N THR A 134 13.63 4.66 17.24
CA THR A 134 13.81 3.31 17.80
C THR A 134 13.04 3.08 19.11
N GLY A 135 12.76 1.81 19.42
CA GLY A 135 12.13 1.40 20.69
C GLY A 135 10.60 1.48 20.72
N SER A 136 9.98 1.77 19.58
CA SER A 136 8.54 1.82 19.41
C SER A 136 7.91 0.44 19.65
N GLN A 137 6.75 0.41 20.33
CA GLN A 137 5.99 -0.82 20.54
C GLN A 137 5.13 -1.18 19.31
N PRO A 138 4.72 -2.45 19.13
CA PRO A 138 3.79 -2.84 18.07
C PRO A 138 2.50 -1.99 18.09
N CYS A 139 2.08 -1.50 16.94
CA CYS A 139 1.07 -0.44 16.86
C CYS A 139 -0.39 -0.89 17.07
N GLY A 140 -0.66 -2.20 17.04
CA GLY A 140 -2.03 -2.73 17.13
C GLY A 140 -2.96 -2.42 15.95
N ASN A 141 -2.52 -1.67 14.93
CA ASN A 141 -3.39 -1.13 13.87
C ASN A 141 -2.87 -1.30 12.42
N CYS A 142 -1.79 -2.06 12.21
CA CYS A 142 -1.35 -2.43 10.85
C CYS A 142 -1.78 -3.86 10.49
N ASP A 143 -1.73 -4.23 9.21
CA ASP A 143 -2.08 -5.57 8.73
C ASP A 143 -1.37 -6.68 9.51
N ASN A 144 -0.07 -6.52 9.78
CA ASN A 144 0.70 -7.49 10.56
C ASN A 144 0.35 -7.54 12.05
N CYS A 145 -0.14 -6.44 12.65
CA CYS A 145 -0.61 -6.47 14.05
C CYS A 145 -2.03 -7.03 14.17
N LEU A 146 -2.90 -6.66 13.24
CA LEU A 146 -4.31 -7.09 13.22
C LEU A 146 -4.44 -8.56 12.81
N GLN A 147 -3.58 -9.00 11.88
CA GLN A 147 -3.52 -10.36 11.40
C GLN A 147 -2.06 -10.77 11.18
N ALA A 148 -1.43 -11.22 12.27
CA ALA A 148 -0.05 -11.70 12.25
C ALA A 148 0.17 -12.71 11.11
N PRO A 149 1.10 -12.43 10.18
CA PRO A 149 1.43 -13.38 9.15
C PRO A 149 2.12 -14.59 9.75
N GLU A 150 1.80 -15.77 9.23
CA GLU A 150 2.53 -16.98 9.60
C GLU A 150 3.91 -16.95 8.94
N SER A 151 4.95 -17.27 9.70
CA SER A 151 6.27 -17.58 9.15
C SER A 151 6.48 -19.08 9.08
N TRP A 152 7.27 -19.55 8.13
CA TRP A 152 7.67 -20.95 8.03
C TRP A 152 9.16 -21.06 7.66
N ASP A 153 9.79 -22.16 8.07
CA ASP A 153 11.15 -22.47 7.65
C ASP A 153 11.15 -22.84 6.17
N ALA A 154 11.58 -21.89 5.34
CA ALA A 154 11.63 -22.00 3.90
C ALA A 154 13.01 -22.42 3.39
N SER A 155 13.94 -22.79 4.28
CA SER A 155 15.34 -23.07 3.93
C SER A 155 15.45 -24.11 2.81
N LEU A 156 14.75 -25.24 2.96
CA LEU A 156 14.77 -26.31 1.96
C LEU A 156 14.16 -25.88 0.63
N ALA A 157 13.03 -25.17 0.66
CA ALA A 157 12.38 -24.69 -0.56
C ALA A 157 13.23 -23.64 -1.28
N ALA A 158 13.89 -22.74 -0.54
CA ALA A 158 14.84 -21.78 -1.07
C ALA A 158 16.07 -22.47 -1.68
N GLN A 159 16.63 -23.48 -1.01
CA GLN A 159 17.72 -24.28 -1.56
C GLN A 159 17.34 -24.97 -2.88
N LYS A 160 16.13 -25.54 -2.98
CA LYS A 160 15.60 -26.12 -4.23
C LYS A 160 15.50 -25.06 -5.33
N ALA A 161 14.93 -23.88 -5.02
CA ALA A 161 14.78 -22.79 -5.97
C ALA A 161 16.13 -22.28 -6.48
N LEU A 162 17.05 -21.92 -5.58
CA LEU A 162 18.39 -21.42 -5.90
C LEU A 162 19.20 -22.48 -6.68
N SER A 163 19.11 -23.75 -6.28
CA SER A 163 19.71 -24.87 -6.98
C SER A 163 19.20 -25.04 -8.41
N CYS A 164 17.90 -24.80 -8.63
CA CYS A 164 17.27 -24.90 -9.94
C CYS A 164 17.68 -23.72 -10.83
N VAL A 165 17.72 -22.49 -10.30
CA VAL A 165 18.26 -21.32 -11.00
C VAL A 165 19.69 -21.58 -11.48
N TYR A 166 20.56 -22.09 -10.61
CA TYR A 166 21.93 -22.44 -10.97
C TYR A 166 22.01 -23.51 -12.06
N ARG A 167 21.30 -24.63 -11.90
CA ARG A 167 21.37 -25.78 -12.82
C ARG A 167 20.72 -25.53 -14.18
N THR A 168 19.77 -24.62 -14.26
CA THR A 168 19.22 -24.14 -15.54
C THR A 168 20.14 -23.14 -16.23
N GLY A 169 21.33 -22.90 -15.67
CA GLY A 169 22.36 -22.05 -16.25
C GLY A 169 22.13 -20.55 -16.04
N GLN A 170 21.23 -20.15 -15.13
CA GLN A 170 20.95 -18.75 -14.79
C GLN A 170 20.52 -17.89 -16.00
N ARG A 171 19.80 -18.50 -16.96
CA ARG A 171 19.35 -17.86 -18.21
C ARG A 171 17.83 -17.80 -18.34
N PHE A 172 17.10 -18.16 -17.29
CA PHE A 172 15.65 -18.35 -17.35
C PHE A 172 14.95 -17.58 -16.24
N GLY A 173 13.81 -16.98 -16.61
CA GLY A 173 12.96 -16.26 -15.67
C GLY A 173 12.15 -17.17 -14.74
N VAL A 174 11.53 -16.55 -13.75
CA VAL A 174 10.79 -17.21 -12.65
C VAL A 174 9.81 -18.27 -13.16
N THR A 175 8.99 -17.96 -14.17
CA THR A 175 7.96 -18.89 -14.69
C THR A 175 8.57 -20.20 -15.17
N TYR A 176 9.67 -20.14 -15.93
CA TYR A 176 10.33 -21.33 -16.45
C TYR A 176 10.96 -22.16 -15.33
N VAL A 177 11.63 -21.51 -14.37
CA VAL A 177 12.24 -22.20 -13.22
C VAL A 177 11.18 -22.91 -12.36
N ILE A 178 10.01 -22.29 -12.18
CA ILE A 178 8.87 -22.90 -11.49
C ILE A 178 8.37 -24.15 -12.23
N GLU A 179 8.27 -24.11 -13.55
CA GLU A 179 7.85 -25.26 -14.35
C GLU A 179 8.84 -26.43 -14.25
N VAL A 180 10.15 -26.14 -14.23
CA VAL A 180 11.19 -27.15 -13.98
C VAL A 180 11.02 -27.76 -12.58
N LEU A 181 10.86 -26.94 -11.53
CA LEU A 181 10.63 -27.42 -10.16
C LEU A 181 9.38 -28.29 -10.03
N LEU A 182 8.31 -27.95 -10.75
CA LEU A 182 7.06 -28.71 -10.77
C LEU A 182 7.12 -29.96 -11.65
N GLY A 183 8.17 -30.09 -12.47
CA GLY A 183 8.35 -31.22 -13.38
C GLY A 183 7.37 -31.16 -14.55
N LYS A 184 7.08 -29.97 -15.07
CA LYS A 184 6.23 -29.80 -16.25
C LYS A 184 6.98 -30.26 -17.50
N ASP A 185 6.35 -31.16 -18.25
CA ASP A 185 6.94 -31.72 -19.46
C ASP A 185 6.57 -30.89 -20.69
N GLU A 186 7.14 -29.68 -20.76
CA GLU A 186 6.96 -28.73 -21.85
C GLU A 186 8.06 -28.90 -22.92
N GLU A 187 7.74 -28.61 -24.18
CA GLU A 187 8.69 -28.73 -25.29
C GLU A 187 9.98 -27.92 -25.06
N ARG A 188 9.85 -26.68 -24.58
CA ARG A 188 10.99 -25.82 -24.24
C ARG A 188 11.89 -26.41 -23.14
N ILE A 189 11.32 -27.16 -22.18
CA ILE A 189 12.09 -27.78 -21.09
C ILE A 189 12.85 -29.00 -21.61
N ARG A 190 12.21 -29.81 -22.47
CA ARG A 190 12.85 -30.93 -23.17
C ARG A 190 13.98 -30.46 -24.08
N HIS A 191 13.73 -29.43 -24.88
CA HIS A 191 14.72 -28.88 -25.81
C HIS A 191 16.00 -28.40 -25.10
N ASN A 192 15.85 -27.79 -23.91
CA ASN A 192 16.99 -27.37 -23.09
C ASN A 192 17.62 -28.53 -22.28
N GLY A 193 17.14 -29.77 -22.39
CA GLY A 193 17.64 -30.93 -21.63
C GLY A 193 17.33 -30.87 -20.13
N HIS A 194 16.43 -29.99 -19.71
CA HIS A 194 16.20 -29.71 -18.28
C HIS A 194 15.32 -30.76 -17.58
N THR A 195 14.71 -31.68 -18.33
CA THR A 195 14.04 -32.86 -17.76
C THR A 195 15.01 -33.84 -17.08
N GLN A 196 16.30 -33.77 -17.41
CA GLN A 196 17.35 -34.61 -16.84
C GLN A 196 18.03 -34.00 -15.60
N LEU A 197 17.68 -32.76 -15.24
CA LEU A 197 18.27 -32.10 -14.08
C LEU A 197 17.78 -32.74 -12.78
N SER A 198 18.67 -32.84 -11.80
CA SER A 198 18.29 -33.29 -10.45
C SER A 198 17.28 -32.38 -9.74
N THR A 199 17.04 -31.18 -10.27
CA THR A 199 16.03 -30.22 -9.80
C THR A 199 14.70 -30.32 -10.54
N PHE A 200 14.57 -31.19 -11.54
CA PHE A 200 13.33 -31.39 -12.26
C PHE A 200 12.32 -32.14 -11.38
N GLY A 201 11.15 -31.55 -11.15
CA GLY A 201 10.05 -32.17 -10.41
C GLY A 201 10.27 -32.32 -8.89
N ILE A 202 11.32 -31.73 -8.31
CA ILE A 202 11.61 -31.83 -6.87
C ILE A 202 10.80 -30.88 -5.98
N GLY A 203 10.03 -29.97 -6.59
CA GLY A 203 9.28 -28.90 -5.93
C GLY A 203 7.76 -29.08 -5.96
N LYS A 204 7.27 -30.31 -6.11
CA LYS A 204 5.84 -30.63 -6.25
C LYS A 204 5.03 -30.40 -4.98
N GLU A 205 5.67 -30.17 -3.84
CA GLU A 205 5.04 -29.90 -2.55
C GLU A 205 4.42 -28.48 -2.45
N LEU A 206 4.87 -27.54 -3.29
CA LEU A 206 4.33 -26.18 -3.35
C LEU A 206 3.55 -25.97 -4.65
N ALA A 207 2.44 -25.23 -4.58
CA ALA A 207 1.74 -24.79 -5.77
C ALA A 207 2.55 -23.72 -6.54
N SER A 208 2.26 -23.54 -7.83
CA SER A 208 2.90 -22.51 -8.66
C SER A 208 2.80 -21.10 -8.06
N SER A 209 1.67 -20.76 -7.41
CA SER A 209 1.51 -19.48 -6.71
C SER A 209 2.44 -19.34 -5.50
N GLU A 210 2.61 -20.41 -4.72
CA GLU A 210 3.49 -20.42 -3.54
C GLU A 210 4.95 -20.28 -3.97
N TRP A 211 5.34 -20.93 -5.07
CA TRP A 211 6.65 -20.72 -5.68
C TRP A 211 6.86 -19.29 -6.14
N ARG A 212 5.87 -18.65 -6.80
CA ARG A 212 5.98 -17.24 -7.20
C ARG A 212 6.21 -16.32 -5.99
N THR A 213 5.50 -16.56 -4.90
CA THR A 213 5.66 -15.81 -3.63
C THR A 213 7.04 -16.04 -3.01
N LEU A 214 7.56 -17.28 -3.06
CA LEU A 214 8.92 -17.59 -2.61
C LEU A 214 9.97 -16.88 -3.47
N PHE A 215 9.86 -16.92 -4.80
CA PHE A 215 10.79 -16.21 -5.70
C PHE A 215 10.75 -14.69 -5.49
N ARG A 216 9.55 -14.10 -5.29
CA ARG A 216 9.41 -12.68 -4.93
C ARG A 216 10.19 -12.33 -3.67
N GLN A 217 10.06 -13.14 -2.61
CA GLN A 217 10.79 -12.96 -1.36
C GLN A 217 12.30 -13.18 -1.52
N LEU A 218 12.75 -14.17 -2.30
CA LEU A 218 14.18 -14.38 -2.55
C LEU A 218 14.84 -13.22 -3.32
N ILE A 219 14.13 -12.62 -4.27
CA ILE A 219 14.59 -11.42 -4.97
C ILE A 219 14.62 -10.24 -4.00
N ALA A 220 13.52 -10.01 -3.27
CA ALA A 220 13.40 -8.93 -2.29
C ALA A 220 14.42 -8.98 -1.15
N LEU A 221 14.89 -10.17 -0.78
CA LEU A 221 15.92 -10.39 0.24
C LEU A 221 17.35 -10.41 -0.34
N GLY A 222 17.49 -10.19 -1.65
CA GLY A 222 18.79 -10.10 -2.31
C GLY A 222 19.46 -11.44 -2.61
N TYR A 223 18.81 -12.59 -2.42
CA TYR A 223 19.38 -13.91 -2.78
C TYR A 223 19.40 -14.16 -4.30
N LEU A 224 18.47 -13.54 -5.01
CA LEU A 224 18.37 -13.59 -6.46
C LEU A 224 18.36 -12.17 -7.03
N ASN A 225 18.95 -12.01 -8.22
CA ASN A 225 18.73 -10.86 -9.05
C ASN A 225 18.26 -11.27 -10.45
N VAL A 226 17.80 -10.29 -11.23
CA VAL A 226 17.23 -10.49 -12.56
C VAL A 226 18.14 -9.83 -13.58
N ASP A 227 18.67 -10.62 -14.50
CA ASP A 227 19.42 -10.16 -15.66
C ASP A 227 18.43 -9.68 -16.74
N LEU A 228 18.58 -8.41 -17.08
CA LEU A 228 17.72 -7.68 -17.99
C LEU A 228 18.17 -7.80 -19.44
N GLU A 229 19.47 -7.96 -19.69
CA GLU A 229 20.01 -8.22 -21.04
C GLU A 229 19.63 -9.64 -21.50
N GLY A 230 19.52 -10.58 -20.55
CA GLY A 230 19.08 -11.97 -20.77
C GLY A 230 17.57 -12.21 -20.77
N HIS A 231 16.73 -11.22 -21.09
CA HIS A 231 15.26 -11.34 -21.13
C HIS A 231 14.59 -11.73 -19.78
N GLY A 232 15.10 -11.23 -18.66
CA GLY A 232 14.52 -11.47 -17.33
C GLY A 232 15.01 -12.78 -16.69
N ALA A 233 16.23 -13.20 -17.03
CA ALA A 233 16.86 -14.39 -16.48
C ALA A 233 17.18 -14.21 -14.99
N LEU A 234 17.02 -15.25 -14.17
CA LEU A 234 17.42 -15.21 -12.77
C LEU A 234 18.87 -15.62 -12.60
N TYR A 235 19.61 -14.90 -11.76
CA TYR A 235 20.95 -15.30 -11.33
C TYR A 235 21.13 -15.17 -9.81
N LEU A 236 22.03 -15.99 -9.27
CA LEU A 236 22.36 -16.00 -7.85
C LEU A 236 23.25 -14.80 -7.51
N THR A 237 23.02 -14.23 -6.33
CA THR A 237 23.95 -13.29 -5.71
C THR A 237 24.91 -14.03 -4.77
N GLU A 238 25.95 -13.34 -4.29
CA GLU A 238 26.87 -13.89 -3.28
C GLU A 238 26.15 -14.27 -1.97
N GLN A 239 25.03 -13.62 -1.65
CA GLN A 239 24.22 -13.89 -0.46
C GLN A 239 23.53 -15.26 -0.51
N ALA A 240 23.37 -15.86 -1.70
CA ALA A 240 22.79 -17.19 -1.86
C ALA A 240 23.71 -18.32 -1.37
N ARG A 241 25.03 -18.11 -1.28
CA ARG A 241 25.99 -19.19 -1.02
C ARG A 241 25.80 -19.85 0.36
N PRO A 242 25.69 -19.13 1.48
CA PRO A 242 25.54 -19.76 2.80
C PRO A 242 24.22 -20.52 2.91
N LEU A 243 23.15 -19.99 2.32
CA LEU A 243 21.84 -20.65 2.29
C LEU A 243 21.88 -21.94 1.46
N LEU A 244 22.52 -21.92 0.30
CA LEU A 244 22.73 -23.12 -0.55
C LEU A 244 23.55 -24.20 0.16
N ARG A 245 24.52 -23.81 1.00
CA ARG A 245 25.33 -24.74 1.80
C ARG A 245 24.62 -25.24 3.06
N GLY A 246 23.46 -24.67 3.40
CA GLY A 246 22.74 -25.00 4.63
C GLY A 246 23.36 -24.40 5.88
N GLU A 247 24.25 -23.41 5.74
CA GLU A 247 24.91 -22.70 6.84
C GLU A 247 23.98 -21.66 7.48
N THR A 248 22.93 -21.24 6.77
CA THR A 248 21.95 -20.25 7.23
C THR A 248 20.53 -20.77 7.06
N LYS A 249 19.67 -20.54 8.05
CA LYS A 249 18.23 -20.79 7.95
C LYS A 249 17.52 -19.58 7.38
N LEU A 250 16.49 -19.82 6.58
CA LEU A 250 15.63 -18.78 6.02
C LEU A 250 14.18 -19.01 6.44
N SER A 251 13.65 -18.08 7.23
CA SER A 251 12.23 -18.01 7.54
C SER A 251 11.56 -17.02 6.60
N LEU A 252 10.52 -17.47 5.89
CA LEU A 252 9.75 -16.61 4.98
C LEU A 252 8.33 -16.43 5.47
N ARG A 253 7.71 -15.34 5.01
CA ARG A 253 6.28 -15.10 5.19
C ARG A 253 5.48 -16.13 4.38
N ARG A 254 4.50 -16.75 5.02
CA ARG A 254 3.52 -17.62 4.37
C ARG A 254 2.29 -16.80 3.99
N GLU A 255 1.97 -16.76 2.70
CA GLU A 255 0.68 -16.22 2.25
C GLU A 255 -0.42 -17.19 2.65
N ARG A 256 -1.31 -16.74 3.54
CA ARG A 256 -2.54 -17.49 3.83
C ARG A 256 -3.38 -17.55 2.57
N LYS A 257 -3.78 -18.76 2.15
CA LYS A 257 -4.91 -18.90 1.24
C LYS A 257 -6.08 -18.20 1.91
N THR A 258 -6.62 -17.16 1.27
CA THR A 258 -7.88 -16.56 1.70
C THR A 258 -8.93 -17.66 1.58
N GLU A 259 -9.18 -18.38 2.67
CA GLU A 259 -10.44 -19.08 2.81
C GLU A 259 -11.51 -18.05 2.48
N LYS A 260 -12.45 -18.41 1.60
CA LYS A 260 -13.66 -17.62 1.36
C LYS A 260 -14.45 -17.59 2.67
N ARG A 261 -13.99 -16.82 3.65
CA ARG A 261 -14.73 -16.49 4.84
C ARG A 261 -15.93 -15.72 4.34
N LYS A 262 -17.11 -16.36 4.39
CA LYS A 262 -18.38 -15.64 4.53
C LYS A 262 -18.10 -14.57 5.58
N ALA A 263 -18.13 -13.30 5.18
CA ALA A 263 -17.68 -12.19 5.99
C ALA A 263 -18.48 -12.13 7.30
N ARG A 264 -17.97 -12.79 8.35
CA ARG A 264 -18.26 -12.38 9.71
C ARG A 264 -17.29 -11.25 10.00
N ILE A 265 -17.76 -10.04 9.72
CA ILE A 265 -17.13 -8.80 10.17
C ILE A 265 -17.09 -8.89 11.69
N LYS A 266 -15.95 -9.35 12.25
CA LYS A 266 -15.64 -9.11 13.65
C LYS A 266 -15.23 -7.65 13.72
N ALA A 267 -16.15 -6.83 14.19
CA ALA A 267 -15.96 -5.42 14.47
C ALA A 267 -14.85 -5.27 15.51
N SER A 268 -13.67 -4.84 15.08
CA SER A 268 -12.64 -4.25 15.94
C SER A 268 -12.01 -3.01 15.29
N ALA A 269 -12.80 -2.28 14.51
CA ALA A 269 -12.53 -0.89 14.17
C ALA A 269 -13.69 -0.07 14.74
N GLU A 270 -13.37 1.04 15.38
CA GLU A 270 -14.30 1.93 16.09
C GLU A 270 -15.52 2.33 15.26
N GLN A 271 -16.60 2.68 15.96
CA GLN A 271 -17.98 2.62 15.49
C GLN A 271 -18.16 3.30 14.13
N PRO A 272 -18.44 2.56 13.03
CA PRO A 272 -19.02 3.16 11.85
C PRO A 272 -20.26 3.96 12.30
N ILE A 273 -20.50 5.10 11.65
CA ILE A 273 -21.70 5.89 11.90
C ILE A 273 -22.88 4.94 11.91
N ARG A 274 -23.59 4.93 13.04
CA ARG A 274 -24.68 3.98 13.24
C ARG A 274 -25.65 4.17 12.10
N TRP A 275 -26.21 3.08 11.59
CA TRP A 275 -27.19 3.15 10.50
C TRP A 275 -28.35 4.12 10.82
N THR A 276 -28.67 4.30 12.11
CA THR A 276 -29.64 5.28 12.63
C THR A 276 -29.19 6.74 12.51
N ASP A 277 -27.88 7.00 12.58
CA ASP A 277 -27.27 8.33 12.51
C ASP A 277 -26.82 8.70 11.09
N GLN A 278 -26.84 7.74 10.16
CA GLN A 278 -26.45 7.93 8.76
C GLN A 278 -27.25 9.06 8.05
N PRO A 279 -28.58 9.19 8.22
CA PRO A 279 -29.33 10.28 7.60
C PRO A 279 -28.85 11.67 8.07
N LEU A 280 -28.64 11.85 9.38
CA LEU A 280 -28.15 13.10 9.94
C LEU A 280 -26.71 13.38 9.50
N TRP A 281 -25.85 12.37 9.46
CA TRP A 281 -24.49 12.53 8.94
C TRP A 281 -24.46 13.03 7.49
N ASP A 282 -25.25 12.41 6.62
CA ASP A 282 -25.34 12.81 5.22
C ASP A 282 -25.97 14.21 5.08
N GLY A 283 -26.92 14.54 5.95
CA GLY A 283 -27.52 15.87 6.11
C GLY A 283 -26.49 16.97 6.45
N LEU A 284 -25.70 16.76 7.50
CA LEU A 284 -24.63 17.67 7.92
C LEU A 284 -23.59 17.89 6.81
N ARG A 285 -23.20 16.82 6.11
CA ARG A 285 -22.27 16.89 4.97
C ARG A 285 -22.86 17.64 3.77
N ARG A 286 -24.16 17.47 3.53
CA ARG A 286 -24.90 18.21 2.50
C ARG A 286 -24.93 19.71 2.81
N VAL A 287 -25.29 20.10 4.03
CA VAL A 287 -25.28 21.52 4.46
C VAL A 287 -23.88 22.10 4.32
N ARG A 288 -22.85 21.38 4.79
CA ARG A 288 -21.45 21.78 4.64
C ARG A 288 -21.07 22.03 3.19
N SER A 289 -21.43 21.10 2.30
CA SER A 289 -21.13 21.19 0.87
C SER A 289 -21.85 22.36 0.19
N GLN A 290 -23.10 22.65 0.59
CA GLN A 290 -23.86 23.79 0.07
C GLN A 290 -23.24 25.12 0.48
N LEU A 291 -22.89 25.29 1.77
CA LEU A 291 -22.23 26.49 2.27
C LEU A 291 -20.84 26.68 1.64
N ALA A 292 -20.06 25.61 1.52
CA ALA A 292 -18.76 25.62 0.87
C ALA A 292 -18.85 26.14 -0.58
N LYS A 293 -19.86 25.68 -1.33
CA LYS A 293 -20.14 26.13 -2.70
C LYS A 293 -20.54 27.60 -2.75
N GLN A 294 -21.39 28.06 -1.83
CA GLN A 294 -21.83 29.47 -1.75
C GLN A 294 -20.66 30.42 -1.48
N HIS A 295 -19.72 30.00 -0.63
CA HIS A 295 -18.56 30.81 -0.24
C HIS A 295 -17.32 30.56 -1.12
N GLY A 296 -17.37 29.65 -2.09
CA GLY A 296 -16.26 29.35 -2.99
C GLY A 296 -15.06 28.67 -2.33
N VAL A 297 -15.25 28.09 -1.13
CA VAL A 297 -14.20 27.46 -0.32
C VAL A 297 -14.33 25.94 -0.28
N PRO A 298 -13.27 25.17 -0.01
CA PRO A 298 -13.39 23.73 0.25
C PRO A 298 -14.26 23.40 1.49
N PRO A 299 -15.00 22.26 1.51
CA PRO A 299 -15.90 21.91 2.62
C PRO A 299 -15.26 21.92 4.01
N TYR A 300 -14.03 21.43 4.15
CA TYR A 300 -13.34 21.36 5.44
C TYR A 300 -13.05 22.76 6.04
N VAL A 301 -13.06 23.82 5.23
CA VAL A 301 -12.92 25.21 5.72
C VAL A 301 -14.16 25.65 6.50
N ILE A 302 -15.34 25.15 6.13
CA ILE A 302 -16.58 25.36 6.89
C ILE A 302 -16.47 24.63 8.22
N PHE A 303 -16.45 23.30 8.20
CA PHE A 303 -16.17 22.44 9.36
C PHE A 303 -15.45 21.16 8.94
N HIS A 304 -14.49 20.71 9.75
CA HIS A 304 -13.84 19.42 9.57
C HIS A 304 -14.81 18.27 9.89
N ASP A 305 -14.54 17.07 9.38
CA ASP A 305 -15.34 15.87 9.68
C ASP A 305 -15.43 15.61 11.19
N ALA A 306 -14.36 15.86 11.94
CA ALA A 306 -14.32 15.72 13.39
C ALA A 306 -15.41 16.57 14.09
N THR A 307 -15.56 17.84 13.69
CA THR A 307 -16.60 18.73 14.23
C THR A 307 -18.00 18.22 13.86
N LEU A 308 -18.20 17.71 12.64
CA LEU A 308 -19.50 17.12 12.25
C LEU A 308 -19.82 15.87 13.06
N ARG A 309 -18.82 15.05 13.41
CA ARG A 309 -19.02 13.89 14.29
C ARG A 309 -19.33 14.30 15.70
N GLU A 310 -18.70 15.36 16.20
CA GLU A 310 -19.01 15.91 17.52
C GLU A 310 -20.45 16.44 17.57
N MET A 311 -20.92 17.10 16.50
CA MET A 311 -22.33 17.49 16.34
C MET A 311 -23.26 16.27 16.36
N LEU A 312 -22.87 15.18 15.68
CA LEU A 312 -23.63 13.93 15.65
C LEU A 312 -23.72 13.25 17.03
N GLN A 313 -22.64 13.32 17.81
CA GLN A 313 -22.56 12.72 19.14
C GLN A 313 -23.28 13.56 20.21
N GLN A 314 -23.09 14.87 20.20
CA GLN A 314 -23.62 15.79 21.22
C GLN A 314 -25.04 16.26 20.92
N ARG A 315 -25.46 16.22 19.64
CA ARG A 315 -26.77 16.70 19.13
C ARG A 315 -27.20 18.04 19.74
N PRO A 316 -26.42 19.12 19.56
CA PRO A 316 -26.72 20.40 20.17
C PRO A 316 -28.05 20.95 19.65
N ARG A 317 -28.85 21.51 20.56
CA ARG A 317 -30.19 22.06 20.28
C ARG A 317 -30.24 23.59 20.33
N SER A 318 -29.09 24.22 20.55
CA SER A 318 -28.96 25.68 20.58
C SER A 318 -27.60 26.10 20.00
N LEU A 319 -27.51 27.36 19.54
CA LEU A 319 -26.24 27.94 19.10
C LEU A 319 -25.21 27.99 20.23
N ALA A 320 -25.67 28.12 21.48
CA ALA A 320 -24.80 28.09 22.66
C ALA A 320 -24.15 26.73 22.85
N GLU A 321 -24.91 25.63 22.72
CA GLU A 321 -24.37 24.27 22.78
C GLU A 321 -23.43 23.98 21.60
N LEU A 322 -23.76 24.49 20.41
CA LEU A 322 -22.93 24.35 19.21
C LEU A 322 -21.57 25.06 19.39
N ALA A 323 -21.54 26.19 20.11
CA ALA A 323 -20.33 26.98 20.35
C ALA A 323 -19.29 26.28 21.24
N VAL A 324 -19.70 25.27 22.01
CA VAL A 324 -18.82 24.52 22.92
C VAL A 324 -18.04 23.44 22.16
N LEU A 325 -18.48 23.06 20.96
CA LEU A 325 -17.85 22.00 20.17
C LEU A 325 -16.49 22.43 19.60
N SER A 326 -15.57 21.46 19.52
CA SER A 326 -14.24 21.67 18.97
C SER A 326 -14.31 22.03 17.47
N GLY A 327 -13.61 23.11 17.11
CA GLY A 327 -13.61 23.64 15.74
C GLY A 327 -14.74 24.63 15.42
N VAL A 328 -15.64 24.91 16.38
CA VAL A 328 -16.70 25.93 16.25
C VAL A 328 -16.28 27.26 16.88
N GLY A 329 -15.42 28.00 16.17
CA GLY A 329 -15.06 29.37 16.58
C GLY A 329 -16.19 30.38 16.35
N GLN A 330 -16.19 31.50 17.08
CA GLN A 330 -17.27 32.52 17.01
C GLN A 330 -17.61 32.97 15.59
N ARG A 331 -16.61 33.17 14.73
CA ARG A 331 -16.82 33.57 13.33
C ARG A 331 -17.59 32.50 12.53
N LYS A 332 -17.26 31.22 12.73
CA LYS A 332 -17.94 30.09 12.07
C LYS A 332 -19.34 29.89 12.64
N LEU A 333 -19.52 30.06 13.96
CA LEU A 333 -20.82 30.02 14.59
C LEU A 333 -21.75 31.10 14.03
N ALA A 334 -21.26 32.34 13.92
CA ALA A 334 -22.04 33.45 13.36
C ALA A 334 -22.36 33.26 11.87
N SER A 335 -21.44 32.69 11.09
CA SER A 335 -21.60 32.55 9.64
C SER A 335 -22.41 31.31 9.23
N TYR A 336 -22.27 30.20 9.97
CA TYR A 336 -22.76 28.89 9.55
C TYR A 336 -23.63 28.20 10.61
N GLY A 337 -23.55 28.61 11.87
CA GLY A 337 -24.13 27.88 13.00
C GLY A 337 -25.62 27.61 12.88
N GLN A 338 -26.39 28.58 12.38
CA GLN A 338 -27.84 28.42 12.22
C GLN A 338 -28.19 27.30 11.23
N ALA A 339 -27.51 27.24 10.08
CA ALA A 339 -27.79 26.22 9.07
C ALA A 339 -27.52 24.79 9.56
N PHE A 340 -26.47 24.61 10.37
CA PHE A 340 -26.18 23.31 10.99
C PHE A 340 -27.14 22.97 12.12
N LEU A 341 -27.55 23.96 12.92
CA LEU A 341 -28.56 23.78 13.96
C LEU A 341 -29.92 23.39 13.36
N ASP A 342 -30.33 24.03 12.26
CA ASP A 342 -31.58 23.71 11.57
C ASP A 342 -31.59 22.26 11.07
N GLU A 343 -30.48 21.78 10.51
CA GLU A 343 -30.33 20.38 10.08
C GLU A 343 -30.34 19.41 11.26
N LEU A 344 -29.70 19.77 12.39
CA LEU A 344 -29.72 18.98 13.61
C LEU A 344 -31.11 18.85 14.21
N LEU A 345 -31.93 19.90 14.17
CA LEU A 345 -33.29 19.91 14.71
C LEU A 345 -34.32 19.19 13.81
N GLN A 346 -33.97 18.92 12.54
CA GLN A 346 -34.80 18.14 11.61
C GLN A 346 -34.71 16.62 11.86
N HIS A 347 -33.75 16.17 12.68
CA HIS A 347 -33.43 14.77 12.98
C HIS A 347 -33.40 14.48 14.48
#